data_AF-Q4VMG7-F1
#
_entry.id   AF-Q4VMG7-F1
#
_cell.length_a   1.000
_cell.length_b   1.000
_cell.length_c   1.000
_cell.angle_alpha   90.00
_cell.angle_beta   90.00
_cell.angle_gamma   90.00
#
_symmetry.space_group_name_H-M   'P 1'
#
loop_
_entity.id
_entity.type
_entity.pdbx_description
1 polymer ?
#
loop_
_entity_poly.entity_id
_entity_poly.type
_entity_poly.pdbx_seq_one_letter_code
_entity_poly.pdbx_strand_id
1 'polypeptide(L)' 'FWWTSQRHDGKLWNLNAYRTDVIQALGGVETILEHTLFKATAFPSWEGLFWERASGFEESMK' A
#
# COMPACT_ATOMS: atom_id res chain seq x y z
N PHE A 1 12.15 11.77 -11.89
CA PHE A 1 13.42 12.35 -11.42
C PHE A 1 14.17 12.88 -12.61
N TRP A 2 14.44 14.18 -12.70
CA TRP A 2 15.01 14.80 -13.90
C TRP A 2 16.48 14.40 -14.15
N TRP A 3 17.17 13.90 -13.13
CA TRP A 3 18.61 13.60 -13.14
C TRP A 3 18.96 12.12 -13.33
N THR A 4 17.98 11.21 -13.40
CA THR A 4 18.23 9.77 -13.56
C THR A 4 17.23 9.12 -14.51
N SER A 5 17.64 8.06 -15.18
CA SER A 5 16.80 7.20 -16.00
C SER A 5 16.87 5.75 -15.53
N GLN A 6 15.72 5.15 -15.18
CA GLN A 6 15.69 3.73 -14.76
C GLN A 6 16.17 2.77 -15.84
N ARG A 7 16.10 3.16 -17.13
CA ARG A 7 16.56 2.32 -18.25
C ARG A 7 18.09 2.33 -18.40
N HIS A 8 18.76 3.40 -17.97
CA HIS A 8 20.22 3.56 -18.10
C HIS A 8 20.93 3.36 -16.76
N ASP A 9 20.44 3.97 -15.68
CA ASP A 9 21.05 3.97 -14.35
C ASP A 9 20.50 2.84 -13.46
N GLY A 10 19.39 2.22 -13.86
CA GLY A 10 18.66 1.27 -13.04
C GLY A 10 17.91 1.92 -11.87
N LYS A 11 17.57 1.10 -10.86
CA LYS A 11 16.86 1.56 -9.65
C LYS A 11 17.88 1.95 -8.58
N LEU A 12 18.08 3.25 -8.37
CA LEU A 12 19.13 3.79 -7.49
C LEU A 12 18.82 3.71 -5.98
N TRP A 13 17.65 3.22 -5.59
CA TRP A 13 17.26 3.06 -4.18
C TRP A 13 16.37 1.83 -4.00
N ASN A 14 16.40 1.26 -2.79
CA ASN A 14 15.51 0.17 -2.41
C ASN A 14 14.89 0.46 -1.04
N LEU A 15 13.57 0.67 -1.02
CA LEU A 15 12.80 1.01 0.18
C LEU A 15 11.89 -0.13 0.64
N ASN A 16 12.11 -1.36 0.16
CA ASN A 16 11.27 -2.50 0.51
C ASN A 16 11.30 -2.81 2.01
N ALA A 17 12.47 -2.72 2.66
CA ALA A 17 12.63 -2.94 4.09
C ALA A 17 11.95 -1.85 4.93
N TYR A 18 12.03 -0.59 4.49
CA TYR A 18 11.37 0.51 5.19
C TYR A 18 9.86 0.27 5.37
N ARG A 19 9.21 -0.31 4.35
CA ARG A 19 7.79 -0.70 4.45
C ARG A 19 7.54 -1.69 5.59
N THR A 20 8.34 -2.75 5.69
CA THR A 20 8.17 -3.77 6.72
C THR A 20 8.47 -3.22 8.10
N ASP A 21 9.51 -2.39 8.21
CA ASP A 21 9.97 -1.82 9.47
C ASP A 21 8.94 -0.84 10.05
N VAL A 22 8.31 -0.02 9.20
CA VAL A 22 7.22 0.89 9.62
C VAL A 22 6.01 0.12 10.13
N ILE A 23 5.62 -0.98 9.47
CA ILE A 23 4.51 -1.82 9.95
C ILE A 23 4.82 -2.36 11.34
N GLN A 24 6.05 -2.83 11.58
CA GLN A 24 6.48 -3.32 12.89
C GLN A 24 6.52 -2.20 13.94
N ALA A 25 7.03 -1.01 13.58
CA ALA A 25 7.09 0.14 14.47
C ALA A 25 5.69 0.61 14.92
N LEU A 26 4.66 0.38 14.10
CA LEU A 26 3.26 0.68 14.42
C LEU A 26 2.54 -0.46 15.17
N GLY A 27 3.26 -1.50 15.61
CA GLY A 27 2.68 -2.62 16.36
C GLY A 27 2.13 -3.75 15.49
N GLY A 28 2.53 -3.82 14.21
CA GLY A 28 2.11 -4.88 13.29
C GLY A 28 0.78 -4.60 12.61
N VAL A 29 0.40 -5.49 11.67
CA VAL A 29 -0.79 -5.30 10.83
C VAL A 29 -2.09 -5.31 11.66
N GLU A 30 -2.19 -6.22 12.63
CA GLU A 30 -3.41 -6.36 13.45
C GLU A 30 -3.71 -5.08 14.24
N THR A 31 -2.72 -4.54 14.97
CA THR A 31 -2.84 -3.29 15.73
C THR A 31 -3.24 -2.12 14.84
N ILE A 32 -2.67 -2.01 13.64
CA ILE A 32 -3.05 -0.98 12.67
C ILE A 32 -4.54 -1.13 12.29
N LEU A 33 -4.98 -2.36 12.01
CA LEU A 33 -6.37 -2.63 11.58
C LEU A 33 -7.40 -2.37 12.68
N GLU A 34 -7.02 -2.42 13.96
CA GLU A 34 -7.90 -2.01 15.07
C GLU A 34 -8.30 -0.54 15.02
N HIS A 35 -7.49 0.31 14.36
CA HIS A 35 -7.77 1.73 14.15
C HIS A 35 -8.54 2.00 12.84
N THR A 36 -9.17 0.99 12.26
CA THR A 36 -9.93 1.09 11.00
C THR A 36 -11.29 0.40 11.11
N LEU A 37 -12.10 0.48 10.06
CA LEU A 37 -13.38 -0.24 9.95
C LEU A 37 -13.23 -1.71 9.49
N PHE A 38 -12.03 -2.29 9.52
CA PHE A 38 -11.78 -3.65 9.02
C PHE A 38 -12.69 -4.70 9.67
N LYS A 39 -12.90 -4.66 11.00
CA LYS A 39 -13.81 -5.60 11.68
C LYS A 39 -15.26 -5.49 11.18
N ALA A 40 -15.69 -4.30 10.73
CA ALA A 40 -17.05 -4.07 10.23
C ALA A 40 -17.27 -4.64 8.81
N THR A 41 -16.21 -4.88 8.04
CA THR A 41 -16.34 -5.49 6.71
C THR A 41 -16.56 -7.02 6.79
N ALA A 42 -16.46 -7.61 7.98
CA ALA A 42 -16.67 -9.04 8.25
C ALA A 42 -15.77 -10.00 7.44
N PHE A 43 -14.64 -9.51 6.91
CA PHE A 43 -13.65 -10.39 6.29
C PHE A 43 -12.92 -11.22 7.36
N PRO A 44 -12.67 -12.52 7.12
CA PRO A 44 -12.02 -13.39 8.09
C PRO A 44 -10.51 -13.15 8.22
N SER A 45 -9.88 -12.53 7.22
CA SER A 45 -8.45 -12.22 7.16
C SER A 45 -8.22 -10.96 6.32
N TRP A 46 -7.12 -10.25 6.59
CA TRP A 46 -6.66 -9.13 5.79
C TRP A 46 -5.80 -9.57 4.59
N GLU A 47 -5.34 -10.82 4.58
CA GLU A 47 -4.53 -11.39 3.50
C GLU A 47 -5.33 -11.48 2.20
N GLY A 48 -4.71 -11.07 1.09
CA GLY A 48 -5.33 -11.13 -0.24
C GLY A 48 -6.32 -10.00 -0.54
N LEU A 49 -6.55 -9.08 0.39
CA LEU A 49 -7.34 -7.88 0.11
C LEU A 49 -6.61 -6.96 -0.86
N PHE A 50 -7.37 -6.35 -1.76
CA PHE A 50 -6.91 -5.35 -2.70
C PHE A 50 -7.76 -4.09 -2.60
N TRP A 51 -7.13 -2.94 -2.84
CA TRP A 51 -7.80 -1.65 -2.88
C TRP A 51 -8.03 -1.28 -4.34
N GLU A 52 -9.27 -1.06 -4.73
CA GLU A 52 -9.61 -0.48 -6.03
C GLU A 52 -9.21 1.01 -6.02
N ARG A 53 -8.25 1.39 -6.88
CA ARG A 53 -7.63 2.73 -6.87
C ARG A 53 -8.27 3.75 -7.81
N ALA A 54 -9.01 3.26 -8.80
CA ALA A 54 -9.78 4.07 -9.73
C ALA A 54 -11.07 3.30 -9.98
N SER A 55 -12.19 3.90 -9.65
CA SER A 55 -13.48 3.34 -10.05
C SER A 55 -13.73 3.76 -11.50
N GLY A 56 -14.34 2.88 -12.31
CA GLY A 56 -14.76 3.24 -13.68
C GLY A 56 -15.69 4.46 -13.72
N PHE A 57 -16.29 4.82 -12.58
CA PHE A 57 -17.09 6.02 -12.42
C PHE A 57 -16.28 7.32 -12.59
N GLU A 58 -15.11 7.44 -11.95
CA GLU A 58 -14.28 8.65 -12.07
C GLU A 58 -13.75 8.85 -13.50
N GLU A 59 -13.52 7.76 -14.23
CA GLU A 59 -13.11 7.79 -15.63
C GLU A 59 -14.26 8.20 -16.56
N SER A 60 -15.50 7.82 -16.25
CA SER A 60 -16.70 8.22 -17.02
C SER A 60 -17.05 9.71 -16.91
N MET A 61 -16.45 10.42 -15.94
CA MET A 61 -16.66 11.85 -15.67
C MET A 61 -15.53 12.73 -16.23
N LYS A 62 -14.54 12.15 -16.93
CA LYS A 62 -13.49 12.89 -17.65
C LYS A 62 -13.91 13.20 -19.08
#